data_AF-A0A973JWG2-F1
#
_entry.id   AF-A0A973JWG2-F1
#
_cell.length_a   1.000
_cell.length_b   1.000
_cell.length_c   1.000
_cell.angle_alpha   90.00
_cell.angle_beta   90.00
_cell.angle_gamma   90.00
#
_symmetry.space_group_name_H-M   'P 1'
#
loop_
_entity.id
_entity.type
_entity.pdbx_description
1 polymer ?
#
loop_
_entity_poly.entity_id
_entity_poly.type
_entity_poly.pdbx_seq_one_letter_code
_entity_poly.pdbx_strand_id
1 'polypeptide(L)'
;FAVEKVRAAIDADPRVGGRLALWARRLMGEALSQSQRVVADRDALSTMLVGGVADGFDLAEVGRMFSRITEAHTKRMAALGLAA
;
A
#
# COMPACT_ATOMS: atom_id res chain seq x y z
N PHE A 1 2.21 16.36 -8.01
CA PHE A 1 1.58 17.11 -6.90
C PHE A 1 2.08 16.67 -5.52
N ALA A 2 1.66 15.52 -4.95
CA ALA A 2 2.05 15.15 -3.58
C ALA A 2 3.56 15.01 -3.36
N VAL A 3 4.28 14.47 -4.35
CA VAL A 3 5.73 14.25 -4.28
C VAL A 3 6.50 15.55 -4.06
N GLU A 4 6.17 16.58 -4.84
CA GLU A 4 6.82 17.89 -4.78
C GLU A 4 6.58 18.54 -3.42
N LYS A 5 5.34 18.49 -2.90
CA LYS A 5 4.99 19.05 -1.59
C LYS A 5 5.72 18.34 -0.44
N VAL A 6 5.80 17.02 -0.50
CA VAL A 6 6.50 16.22 0.52
C VAL A 6 8.00 16.53 0.51
N ARG A 7 8.63 16.59 -0.67
CA ARG A 7 10.05 16.95 -0.79
C ARG A 7 10.33 18.36 -0.27
N ALA A 8 9.54 19.35 -0.70
CA ALA A 8 9.68 20.73 -0.23
C ALA A 8 9.54 20.85 1.31
N ALA A 9 8.66 20.07 1.92
CA ALA A 9 8.50 20.04 3.37
C ALA A 9 9.73 19.41 4.07
N ILE A 10 10.32 18.35 3.49
CA ILE A 10 11.53 17.72 4.01
C ILE A 10 12.74 18.65 3.86
N ASP A 11 12.85 19.36 2.74
CA ASP A 11 13.92 20.33 2.49
C ASP A 11 13.84 21.49 3.49
N ALA A 12 12.62 21.93 3.83
CA ALA A 12 12.38 23.00 4.81
C ALA A 12 12.60 22.56 6.27
N ASP A 13 12.26 21.31 6.63
CA ASP A 13 12.55 20.71 7.95
C ASP A 13 12.98 19.25 7.79
N PRO A 14 14.30 18.95 7.75
CA PRO A 14 14.79 17.58 7.62
C PRO A 14 14.28 16.61 8.71
N ARG A 15 13.88 17.12 9.88
CA ARG A 15 13.34 16.30 10.98
C ARG A 15 11.97 15.68 10.63
N VAL A 16 11.21 16.25 9.69
CA VAL A 16 9.93 15.66 9.28
C VAL A 16 10.12 14.37 8.49
N GLY A 17 11.25 14.17 7.82
CA GLY A 17 11.50 13.01 6.96
C GLY A 17 11.29 11.68 7.70
N GLY A 18 11.92 11.52 8.87
CA GLY A 18 11.74 10.32 9.69
C GLY A 18 10.30 10.11 10.17
N ARG A 19 9.58 11.18 10.53
CA ARG A 19 8.17 11.11 10.95
C ARG A 19 7.26 10.70 9.80
N LEU A 20 7.49 11.26 8.60
CA LEU A 20 6.74 10.93 7.39
C LEU A 20 6.99 9.50 6.93
N ALA A 21 8.22 9.00 7.04
CA ALA A 21 8.54 7.61 6.74
C ALA A 21 7.80 6.64 7.68
N LEU A 22 7.78 6.93 8.98
CA LEU A 22 7.02 6.12 9.95
C LEU A 22 5.51 6.17 9.67
N TRP A 23 4.98 7.35 9.39
CA TRP A 23 3.57 7.54 9.07
C TRP A 23 3.17 6.78 7.79
N ALA A 24 3.99 6.83 6.74
CA ALA A 24 3.75 6.11 5.50
C ALA A 24 3.71 4.58 5.71
N ARG A 25 4.63 4.03 6.51
CA ARG A 25 4.61 2.61 6.90
C ARG A 25 3.32 2.25 7.64
N ARG A 26 2.89 3.09 8.59
CA ARG A 26 1.64 2.88 9.32
C ARG A 26 0.43 2.88 8.38
N LEU A 27 0.35 3.86 7.48
CA LEU A 27 -0.73 3.98 6.51
C LEU A 27 -0.84 2.72 5.63
N MET A 28 0.29 2.21 5.14
CA MET A 28 0.31 0.99 4.33
C MET A 28 -0.14 -0.24 5.15
N GLY A 29 0.32 -0.37 6.40
CA GLY A 29 -0.08 -1.45 7.30
C GLY A 29 -1.58 -1.44 7.61
N GLU A 30 -2.14 -0.27 7.92
CA GLU A 30 -3.58 -0.10 8.17
C GLU A 30 -4.39 -0.40 6.91
N ALA A 31 -3.96 0.07 5.73
CA ALA A 31 -4.62 -0.23 4.46
C ALA A 31 -4.63 -1.73 4.12
N LEU A 32 -3.51 -2.43 4.34
CA LEU A 32 -3.44 -3.89 4.16
C LEU A 32 -4.36 -4.61 5.14
N SER A 33 -4.32 -4.25 6.42
CA SER A 33 -5.17 -4.86 7.44
C SER A 33 -6.66 -4.69 7.13
N GLN A 34 -7.09 -3.49 6.71
CA GLN A 34 -8.48 -3.26 6.31
C GLN A 34 -8.84 -4.04 5.04
N SER A 35 -7.94 -4.10 4.05
CA SER A 35 -8.19 -4.83 2.82
C SER A 35 -8.34 -6.33 3.07
N GLN A 36 -7.48 -6.90 3.93
CA GLN A 36 -7.57 -8.31 4.33
C GLN A 36 -8.88 -8.63 5.05
N ARG A 37 -9.34 -7.74 5.94
CA ARG A 37 -10.65 -7.89 6.60
C ARG A 37 -11.80 -7.94 5.58
N VAL A 38 -11.81 -6.99 4.64
CA VAL A 38 -12.85 -6.93 3.60
C VAL A 38 -12.84 -8.17 2.71
N VAL A 39 -11.66 -8.67 2.35
CA VAL A 39 -11.48 -9.90 1.56
C VAL A 39 -11.99 -11.12 2.32
N ALA A 40 -11.70 -11.23 3.62
CA ALA A 40 -12.19 -12.33 4.45
C ALA A 40 -13.72 -12.31 4.65
N ASP A 41 -14.33 -11.13 4.68
CA ASP A 41 -15.77 -10.97 4.92
C ASP A 41 -16.61 -11.06 3.63
N ARG A 42 -15.99 -11.02 2.43
CA ARG A 42 -16.71 -10.87 1.15
C ARG A 42 -16.13 -11.71 0.01
N ASP A 43 -16.41 -13.01 0.02
CA ASP A 43 -16.04 -13.96 -1.04
C ASP A 43 -16.40 -13.48 -2.46
N ALA A 44 -17.57 -12.87 -2.65
CA ALA A 44 -18.02 -12.37 -3.96
C ALA A 44 -17.15 -11.24 -4.54
N LEU A 45 -16.53 -10.41 -3.68
CA LEU A 45 -15.60 -9.36 -4.14
C LEU A 45 -14.26 -9.97 -4.58
N SER A 46 -13.79 -11.01 -3.90
CA SER A 46 -12.59 -11.74 -4.33
C SER A 46 -12.76 -12.34 -5.73
N THR A 47 -13.92 -12.94 -6.02
CA THR A 47 -14.23 -13.45 -7.37
C THR A 47 -14.25 -12.33 -8.43
N MET A 48 -14.72 -11.12 -8.10
CA MET A 48 -14.71 -9.98 -9.04
C MET A 48 -13.31 -9.36 -9.23
N LEU A 49 -12.50 -9.27 -8.17
CA LEU A 49 -11.17 -8.66 -8.20
C LEU A 49 -10.13 -9.50 -8.95
N VAL A 50 -10.31 -10.83 -8.97
CA VAL A 50 -9.39 -11.79 -9.60
C VAL A 50 -9.68 -12.02 -11.08
N GLY A 51 -10.84 -11.57 -11.57
CA GLY A 51 -11.14 -11.58 -13.01
C GLY A 51 -11.40 -12.99 -13.54
N GLY A 52 -12.60 -13.50 -13.27
CA GLY A 52 -13.18 -14.59 -14.05
C GLY A 52 -13.47 -15.84 -13.23
N VAL A 53 -14.48 -16.55 -13.71
CA VAL A 53 -15.05 -17.81 -13.21
C VAL A 53 -13.96 -18.86 -13.01
N ALA A 54 -13.31 -18.84 -11.86
CA ALA A 54 -12.50 -19.94 -11.36
C ALA A 54 -13.12 -20.37 -10.03
N ASP A 55 -13.42 -21.66 -9.93
CA ASP A 55 -14.03 -22.26 -8.76
C ASP A 55 -13.19 -21.99 -7.51
N GLY A 56 -13.71 -21.15 -6.62
CA GLY A 56 -13.17 -20.91 -5.29
C GLY A 56 -12.35 -19.63 -5.13
N PHE A 57 -12.32 -19.20 -3.88
CA PHE A 57 -11.58 -18.03 -3.39
C PHE A 57 -10.07 -18.19 -3.59
N ASP A 58 -9.49 -17.57 -4.63
CA ASP A 58 -8.03 -17.60 -4.87
C ASP A 58 -7.29 -16.59 -3.97
N LEU A 59 -7.05 -17.00 -2.72
CA LEU A 59 -6.18 -16.32 -1.75
C LEU A 59 -4.79 -16.01 -2.29
N ALA A 60 -4.26 -16.85 -3.17
CA ALA A 60 -2.92 -16.66 -3.71
C ALA A 60 -2.91 -15.49 -4.71
N GLU A 61 -3.97 -15.32 -5.51
CA GLU A 61 -4.11 -14.15 -6.39
C GLU A 61 -4.23 -12.84 -5.61
N VAL A 62 -5.06 -12.82 -4.58
CA VAL A 62 -5.20 -11.65 -3.70
C VAL A 62 -3.87 -11.32 -3.02
N GLY A 63 -3.14 -12.34 -2.55
CA GLY A 63 -1.80 -12.18 -2.01
C GLY A 63 -0.84 -11.54 -3.03
N ARG A 64 -0.81 -12.04 -4.28
CA ARG A 64 -0.02 -11.45 -5.38
C ARG A 64 -0.39 -9.99 -5.63
N MET A 65 -1.68 -9.66 -5.61
CA MET A 65 -2.15 -8.28 -5.78
C MET A 65 -1.62 -7.37 -4.66
N PHE A 66 -1.74 -7.77 -3.39
CA PHE A 66 -1.22 -6.99 -2.27
C PHE A 66 0.29 -6.81 -2.31
N SER A 67 1.05 -7.82 -2.73
CA SER A 67 2.49 -7.71 -2.95
C SER A 67 2.82 -6.64 -4.00
N ARG A 68 2.15 -6.63 -5.16
CA ARG A 68 2.36 -5.60 -6.20
C ARG A 68 2.07 -4.19 -5.70
N ILE A 69 0.99 -4.01 -4.93
CA ILE A 69 0.63 -2.70 -4.35
C ILE A 69 1.71 -2.24 -3.36
N THR A 70 2.19 -3.16 -2.52
CA THR A 70 3.23 -2.90 -1.52
C THR A 70 4.55 -2.53 -2.18
N GLU A 71 4.98 -3.25 -3.21
CA GLU A 71 6.18 -2.90 -4.01
C GLU A 71 6.06 -1.52 -4.66
N ALA A 72 4.91 -1.20 -5.26
CA ALA A 72 4.67 0.11 -5.85
C ALA A 72 4.71 1.22 -4.78
N HIS A 73 4.21 0.96 -3.58
CA HIS A 73 4.31 1.88 -2.45
C HIS A 73 5.77 2.10 -2.03
N THR A 74 6.55 1.03 -1.87
CA THR A 74 7.98 1.10 -1.53
C THR A 74 8.76 1.91 -2.57
N LYS A 75 8.52 1.69 -3.87
CA LYS A 75 9.14 2.47 -4.95
C LYS A 75 8.83 3.97 -4.83
N ARG A 76 7.59 4.34 -4.48
CA ARG A 76 7.21 5.74 -4.25
C ARG A 76 7.89 6.32 -3.00
N MET A 77 8.00 5.57 -1.92
CA MET A 77 8.71 6.01 -0.71
C MET A 77 10.21 6.24 -0.98
N ALA A 78 10.85 5.35 -1.73
CA ALA A 78 12.23 5.53 -2.17
C ALA A 78 12.41 6.80 -3.01
N ALA A 79 11.51 7.04 -3.97
CA ALA A 79 11.53 8.27 -4.76
C ALA A 79 11.37 9.54 -3.90
N LEU A 80 10.76 9.46 -2.72
CA LEU A 80 10.61 10.57 -1.78
C LEU A 80 11.77 10.74 -0.81
N GLY A 81 12.78 9.85 -0.82
CA GLY A 81 13.81 9.82 0.22
C GLY A 81 13.28 9.31 1.57
N LEU A 82 12.16 8.58 1.56
CA LEU A 82 11.48 8.06 2.75
C LEU A 82 11.63 6.53 2.90
N ALA A 83 12.33 5.88 1.98
CA ALA A 83 12.72 4.48 2.15
C ALA A 83 13.78 4.42 3.27
N ALA A 84 13.38 3.85 4.40
CA ALA A 84 14.30 3.44 5.46
C ALA A 84 14.68 1.97 5.23
#